data_AF-A0A9W8XBY1-F1
#
_entry.id   AF-A0A9W8XBY1-F1
#
_cell.length_a   1.000
_cell.length_b   1.000
_cell.length_c   1.000
_cell.angle_alpha   90.00
_cell.angle_beta   90.00
_cell.angle_gamma   90.00
#
_symmetry.space_group_name_H-M   'P 1'
#
loop_
_entity.id
_entity.type
_entity.pdbx_description
1 polymer ?
#
loop_
_entity_poly.entity_id
_entity_poly.type
_entity_poly.pdbx_seq_one_letter_code
_entity_poly.pdbx_strand_id
1 'polypeptide(L)'
;MNVIDFFPRPNSGTADAAYHEKVVHGKQRGEICKGHDERPDLKKWLVRRVESLRGEVDVEVELFPAFINDEDSDGDLERPTIAFQKEASKHHLGDGVTAQFRLIEGQSVAFILHDNQDTGPANNTTALIDEVQKTTHKFWTRWISQSKYHGRWESVVTRSLLILKLLTYEPTGAIVAAPTFSLPEDFGGARNWDYRFSWVRDSSFTIYIFLRMGFKYEAEAYTSFIFQRVAEAKARKGALPIMFTIRGETDIPEIELTHLEGYRASKPVRIGNGAAFHLQLDIYGELMDGIYLSNRLGKPISYDQWLSVRDITDYVCSIWKEKDMSIWEVRNAKQNFVYSKIMLWVAVDRALRLAEKRCFPCPRRQEWYRVRDEIMEEVMEKGYNRELGAFIQSYESNEMLDSAVLVAPLVFFVAPNDPRFLGTLDRILKAPEKGGLTSTGLVYRYNSAKSDDGKLKVL
;
A
#
# COMPACT_ATOMS: atom_id res chain seq x y z
N MET A 1 30.49 17.11 7.19
CA MET A 1 30.16 15.71 6.85
C MET A 1 28.86 15.69 6.03
N ASN A 2 28.80 14.84 5.02
CA ASN A 2 27.59 14.56 4.24
C ASN A 2 27.32 13.04 4.30
N VAL A 3 26.06 12.65 4.52
CA VAL A 3 25.65 11.24 4.59
C VAL A 3 24.49 11.04 3.62
N ILE A 4 24.64 10.09 2.70
CA ILE A 4 23.65 9.79 1.67
C ILE A 4 23.33 8.30 1.70
N ASP A 5 22.04 7.99 1.87
CA ASP A 5 21.52 6.63 1.75
C ASP A 5 20.70 6.51 0.45
N PHE A 6 20.93 5.46 -0.33
CA PHE A 6 20.14 5.18 -1.52
C PHE A 6 20.07 3.69 -1.87
N PHE A 7 18.97 3.33 -2.51
CA PHE A 7 18.80 2.04 -3.18
C PHE A 7 19.09 2.26 -4.67
N PRO A 8 20.06 1.55 -5.27
CA PRO A 8 20.38 1.68 -6.68
C PRO A 8 19.17 1.55 -7.59
N ARG A 9 19.03 2.48 -8.55
CA ARG A 9 18.01 2.42 -9.60
C ARG A 9 18.66 2.62 -10.96
N PRO A 10 18.52 1.66 -11.89
CA PRO A 10 18.99 1.86 -13.25
C PRO A 10 18.20 2.99 -13.90
N ASN A 11 18.87 3.82 -14.71
CA ASN A 11 18.23 4.90 -15.45
C ASN A 11 18.14 4.56 -16.94
N SER A 12 17.69 3.35 -17.27
CA SER A 12 17.44 2.93 -18.64
C SER A 12 15.97 3.10 -18.95
N GLY A 13 15.61 4.26 -19.51
CA GLY A 13 14.20 4.57 -19.81
C GLY A 13 13.56 3.57 -20.78
N THR A 14 14.37 3.00 -21.67
CA THR A 14 14.00 1.93 -22.59
C THR A 14 13.86 0.58 -21.90
N ALA A 15 14.70 0.22 -20.92
CA ALA A 15 14.56 -1.04 -20.19
C ALA A 15 13.37 -1.01 -19.22
N ASP A 16 13.17 0.10 -18.51
CA ASP A 16 11.99 0.28 -17.64
C ASP A 16 10.71 0.21 -18.49
N ALA A 17 10.65 0.93 -19.61
CA ALA A 17 9.52 0.90 -20.52
C ALA A 17 9.30 -0.49 -21.14
N ALA A 18 10.34 -1.18 -21.60
CA ALA A 18 10.23 -2.52 -22.19
C ALA A 18 9.87 -3.59 -21.14
N TYR A 19 10.35 -3.45 -19.90
CA TYR A 19 9.95 -4.34 -18.80
C TYR A 19 8.49 -4.12 -18.44
N HIS A 20 8.07 -2.87 -18.26
CA HIS A 20 6.67 -2.55 -18.03
C HIS A 20 5.80 -3.00 -19.22
N GLU A 21 6.27 -2.87 -20.45
CA GLU A 21 5.56 -3.41 -21.62
C GLU A 21 5.44 -4.93 -21.52
N LYS A 22 6.46 -5.68 -21.10
CA LYS A 22 6.37 -7.14 -20.88
C LYS A 22 5.40 -7.51 -19.74
N VAL A 23 5.42 -6.77 -18.63
CA VAL A 23 4.43 -6.93 -17.54
C VAL A 23 3.01 -6.64 -18.02
N VAL A 24 2.86 -5.74 -19.00
CA VAL A 24 1.57 -5.30 -19.56
C VAL A 24 1.12 -6.11 -20.80
N HIS A 25 2.04 -6.70 -21.57
CA HIS A 25 1.82 -7.35 -22.89
C HIS A 25 2.27 -8.82 -22.96
N GLY A 26 2.80 -9.39 -21.89
CA GLY A 26 3.16 -10.81 -21.85
C GLY A 26 1.99 -11.67 -22.31
N LYS A 27 2.23 -12.58 -23.28
CA LYS A 27 1.26 -13.63 -23.71
C LYS A 27 0.89 -14.60 -22.58
N GLN A 28 1.48 -14.44 -21.40
CA GLN A 28 1.17 -15.17 -20.20
C GLN A 28 -0.04 -14.54 -19.52
N ARG A 29 -0.96 -15.39 -19.07
CA ARG A 29 -2.12 -15.06 -18.24
C ARG A 29 -1.68 -14.59 -16.85
N GLY A 30 -0.83 -13.58 -16.78
CA GLY A 30 -0.17 -13.15 -15.56
C GLY A 30 0.70 -14.21 -14.90
N GLU A 31 1.06 -15.35 -15.50
CA GLU A 31 1.93 -16.34 -14.85
C GLU A 31 3.26 -15.71 -14.39
N ILE A 32 3.28 -15.17 -13.18
CA ILE A 32 4.48 -14.95 -12.39
C ILE A 32 4.89 -16.36 -12.01
N CYS A 33 5.61 -17.02 -12.91
CA CYS A 33 6.26 -18.28 -12.61
C CYS A 33 7.01 -18.09 -11.29
N LYS A 34 6.83 -19.00 -10.34
CA LYS A 34 7.73 -19.13 -9.18
C LYS A 34 9.15 -19.25 -9.75
N GLY A 35 9.90 -18.14 -9.80
CA GLY A 35 11.19 -18.03 -10.50
C GLY A 35 11.44 -16.71 -11.25
N HIS A 36 10.40 -15.96 -11.68
CA HIS A 36 10.55 -14.68 -12.40
C HIS A 36 10.75 -13.48 -11.45
N ASP A 37 11.75 -13.52 -10.58
CA ASP A 37 12.26 -12.33 -9.85
C ASP A 37 13.17 -11.46 -10.77
N GLU A 38 12.93 -11.49 -12.09
CA GLU A 38 13.89 -11.11 -13.13
C GLU A 38 13.89 -9.60 -13.45
N ARG A 39 14.06 -8.78 -12.41
CA ARG A 39 14.72 -7.47 -12.58
C ARG A 39 16.17 -7.59 -12.12
N PRO A 40 17.04 -8.35 -12.84
CA PRO A 40 18.45 -8.49 -12.45
C PRO A 40 19.20 -7.15 -12.52
N ASP A 41 18.63 -6.17 -13.21
CA ASP A 41 19.11 -4.79 -13.26
C ASP A 41 18.79 -4.00 -11.97
N LEU A 42 17.81 -4.43 -11.17
CA LEU A 42 17.56 -3.88 -9.83
C LEU A 42 18.51 -4.53 -8.82
N LYS A 43 19.52 -3.76 -8.41
CA LYS A 43 20.46 -4.22 -7.38
C LYS A 43 19.75 -4.24 -6.03
N LYS A 44 19.84 -5.35 -5.31
CA LYS A 44 19.28 -5.52 -3.96
C LYS A 44 20.23 -4.93 -2.91
N TRP A 45 20.66 -3.70 -3.13
CA TRP A 45 21.67 -3.03 -2.32
C TRP A 45 21.05 -1.86 -1.54
N LEU A 46 21.51 -1.68 -0.30
CA LEU A 46 21.43 -0.43 0.42
C LEU A 46 22.83 0.17 0.45
N VAL A 47 23.01 1.32 -0.19
CA VAL A 47 24.29 2.03 -0.22
C VAL A 47 24.23 3.22 0.71
N ARG A 48 25.20 3.31 1.63
CA ARG A 48 25.45 4.48 2.47
C ARG A 48 26.80 5.09 2.11
N ARG A 49 26.84 6.36 1.71
CA ARG A 49 28.07 7.10 1.44
C ARG A 49 28.27 8.18 2.49
N VAL A 50 29.47 8.24 3.06
CA VAL A 50 29.91 9.26 4.01
C VAL A 50 31.06 10.05 3.39
N GLU A 51 30.95 11.37 3.37
CA GLU A 51 31.93 12.27 2.74
C GLU A 51 32.30 13.43 3.67
N SER A 52 33.60 13.73 3.77
CA SER A 52 34.08 14.95 4.41
C SER A 52 34.16 16.08 3.39
N LEU A 53 33.17 16.99 3.43
CA LEU A 53 33.12 18.14 2.51
C LEU A 53 34.17 19.21 2.83
N ARG A 54 34.54 19.38 4.11
CA ARG A 54 35.48 20.39 4.62
C ARG A 54 36.09 19.93 5.93
N GLY A 55 37.39 20.17 6.10
CA GLY A 55 38.12 19.83 7.32
C GLY A 55 38.23 18.32 7.58
N GLU A 56 38.38 17.95 8.85
CA GLU A 56 38.53 16.55 9.29
C GLU A 56 37.29 16.10 10.08
N VAL A 57 36.89 14.85 9.90
CA VAL A 57 35.76 14.23 10.61
C VAL A 57 36.20 12.86 11.09
N ASP A 58 36.12 12.63 12.40
CA ASP A 58 36.22 11.29 12.98
C ASP A 58 34.85 10.59 12.81
N VAL A 59 34.87 9.39 12.24
CA VAL A 59 33.68 8.61 11.93
C VAL A 59 33.72 7.30 12.72
N GLU A 60 32.61 7.02 13.40
CA GLU A 60 32.34 5.76 14.08
C GLU A 60 31.20 5.04 13.36
N VAL A 61 31.42 3.76 13.07
CA VAL A 61 30.45 2.90 12.39
C VAL A 61 30.17 1.73 13.30
N GLU A 62 28.88 1.47 13.52
CA GLU A 62 28.38 0.31 14.25
C GLU A 62 27.35 -0.40 13.38
N LEU A 63 27.58 -1.68 13.11
CA LEU A 63 26.65 -2.53 12.38
C LEU A 63 26.43 -3.82 13.19
N PHE A 64 25.23 -3.96 13.75
CA PHE A 64 24.81 -5.16 14.49
C PHE A 64 23.71 -5.88 13.69
N PRO A 65 24.06 -6.69 12.67
CA PRO A 65 23.06 -7.45 11.92
C PRO A 65 22.55 -8.60 12.81
N ALA A 66 21.24 -8.81 12.82
CA ALA A 66 20.65 -9.92 13.59
C ALA A 66 20.96 -11.31 12.99
N PHE A 67 21.40 -11.37 11.74
CA PHE A 67 21.72 -12.61 11.02
C PHE A 67 22.77 -12.33 9.93
N ILE A 68 23.97 -12.96 10.01
CA ILE A 68 24.85 -13.50 8.93
C ILE A 68 26.28 -13.78 9.48
N ASN A 69 26.95 -14.77 8.87
CA ASN A 69 28.37 -15.15 9.06
C ASN A 69 29.29 -14.36 8.10
N ASP A 70 30.47 -13.96 8.58
CA ASP A 70 31.45 -13.15 7.84
C ASP A 70 32.56 -13.97 7.14
N GLU A 71 33.06 -13.43 6.02
CA GLU A 71 34.41 -13.67 5.49
C GLU A 71 35.08 -12.32 5.16
N ASP A 72 36.30 -12.12 5.65
CA ASP A 72 37.12 -10.92 5.48
C ASP A 72 37.82 -10.87 4.11
N SER A 73 38.06 -9.66 3.58
CA SER A 73 39.03 -9.45 2.50
C SER A 73 39.87 -8.19 2.72
N ASP A 74 41.16 -8.30 2.38
CA ASP A 74 42.24 -7.41 2.80
C ASP A 74 42.88 -6.67 1.58
N GLY A 75 43.39 -5.46 1.82
CA GLY A 75 44.42 -4.77 1.00
C GLY A 75 43.99 -3.66 0.02
N ASP A 76 44.40 -2.39 0.27
CA ASP A 76 45.52 -1.67 -0.39
C ASP A 76 45.67 -0.20 0.12
N LEU A 77 46.89 0.35 0.11
CA LEU A 77 47.39 1.47 0.95
C LEU A 77 47.16 2.92 0.46
N GLU A 78 46.43 3.16 -0.64
CA GLU A 78 46.07 4.53 -1.10
C GLU A 78 44.62 4.94 -0.73
N ARG A 79 43.91 4.08 -0.02
CA ARG A 79 42.49 4.25 0.34
C ARG A 79 42.37 4.35 1.86
N PRO A 80 41.38 5.09 2.42
CA PRO A 80 41.10 5.01 3.85
C PRO A 80 40.84 3.54 4.20
N THR A 81 41.74 2.95 4.99
CA THR A 81 41.64 1.56 5.42
C THR A 81 40.70 1.51 6.62
N ILE A 82 39.65 0.70 6.51
CA ILE A 82 38.67 0.50 7.58
C ILE A 82 38.92 -0.90 8.12
N ALA A 83 39.45 -0.97 9.34
CA ALA A 83 39.55 -2.23 10.06
C ALA A 83 38.26 -2.40 10.87
N PHE A 84 37.43 -3.36 10.47
CA PHE A 84 36.27 -3.74 11.27
C PHE A 84 36.71 -4.62 12.44
N GLN A 85 36.16 -4.35 13.61
CA GLN A 85 36.33 -5.13 14.82
C GLN A 85 35.02 -5.83 15.13
N LYS A 86 35.11 -7.13 15.40
CA LYS A 86 33.95 -7.90 15.83
C LYS A 86 33.63 -7.58 17.29
N GLU A 87 32.41 -7.15 17.57
CA GLU A 87 31.97 -6.77 18.90
C GLU A 87 30.70 -7.52 19.31
N ALA A 88 30.78 -8.25 20.43
CA ALA A 88 29.62 -8.86 21.04
C ALA A 88 28.92 -7.84 21.96
N SER A 89 27.68 -7.49 21.65
CA SER A 89 26.88 -6.59 22.50
C SER A 89 25.88 -7.37 23.36
N LYS A 90 25.81 -7.05 24.65
CA LYS A 90 24.78 -7.60 25.56
C LYS A 90 23.36 -7.13 25.21
N HIS A 91 23.23 -6.10 24.38
CA HIS A 91 21.97 -5.50 23.98
C HIS A 91 21.50 -5.93 22.58
N HIS A 92 22.33 -6.67 21.84
CA HIS A 92 22.02 -7.14 20.49
C HIS A 92 22.02 -8.68 20.42
N LEU A 93 21.25 -9.25 19.48
CA LEU A 93 21.03 -10.69 19.37
C LEU A 93 22.16 -11.44 18.64
N GLY A 94 23.17 -10.73 18.14
CA GLY A 94 24.31 -11.28 17.42
C GLY A 94 25.54 -10.39 17.59
N ASP A 95 26.68 -10.92 17.14
CA ASP A 95 27.92 -10.15 17.04
C ASP A 95 27.76 -9.06 15.97
N GLY A 96 28.28 -7.87 16.24
CA GLY A 96 28.35 -6.78 15.28
C GLY A 96 29.77 -6.55 14.78
N VAL A 97 29.88 -5.65 13.82
CA VAL A 97 31.15 -5.08 13.39
C VAL A 97 31.16 -3.58 13.68
N THR A 98 32.26 -3.11 14.27
CA THR A 98 32.49 -1.69 14.55
C THR A 98 33.76 -1.23 13.85
N ALA A 99 33.81 0.04 13.46
CA ALA A 99 35.01 0.63 12.91
C ALA A 99 35.11 2.11 13.24
N GLN A 100 36.33 2.57 13.49
CA GLN A 100 36.66 3.97 13.69
C GLN A 100 37.74 4.39 12.71
N PHE A 101 37.50 5.48 12.00
CA PHE A 101 38.47 6.03 11.05
C PHE A 101 38.25 7.53 10.89
N ARG A 102 39.27 8.21 10.39
CA ARG A 102 39.22 9.64 10.09
C ARG A 102 39.08 9.88 8.61
N LEU A 103 38.17 10.79 8.24
CA LEU A 103 38.06 11.34 6.90
C LEU A 103 38.61 12.76 6.88
N ILE A 104 39.52 13.05 5.95
CA ILE A 104 39.94 14.42 5.64
C ILE A 104 39.15 14.97 4.45
N GLU A 105 39.22 16.29 4.25
CA GLU A 105 38.50 17.00 3.19
C GLU A 105 38.66 16.33 1.81
N GLY A 106 37.53 16.08 1.15
CA GLY A 106 37.46 15.40 -0.15
C GLY A 106 37.47 13.88 -0.09
N GLN A 107 37.74 13.27 1.07
CA GLN A 107 37.63 11.81 1.22
C GLN A 107 36.18 11.36 1.42
N SER A 108 35.87 10.18 0.90
CA SER A 108 34.60 9.51 1.12
C SER A 108 34.77 8.01 1.27
N VAL A 109 33.86 7.40 2.02
CA VAL A 109 33.72 5.96 2.21
C VAL A 109 32.29 5.57 1.84
N ALA A 110 32.12 4.42 1.22
CA ALA A 110 30.82 3.85 0.90
C ALA A 110 30.68 2.45 1.51
N PHE A 111 29.53 2.21 2.14
CA PHE A 111 29.10 0.92 2.66
C PHE A 111 27.99 0.38 1.77
N ILE A 112 28.09 -0.89 1.39
CA ILE A 112 27.07 -1.58 0.60
C ILE A 112 26.57 -2.77 1.42
N LEU A 113 25.28 -2.74 1.75
CA LEU A 113 24.57 -3.88 2.34
C LEU A 113 23.80 -4.56 1.22
N HIS A 114 24.06 -5.84 0.96
CA HIS A 114 23.39 -6.59 -0.10
C HIS A 114 23.08 -8.03 0.33
N ASP A 115 22.21 -8.70 -0.44
CA ASP A 115 21.90 -10.12 -0.26
C ASP A 115 23.16 -10.97 -0.53
N ASN A 116 23.38 -12.04 0.24
CA ASN A 116 24.49 -12.98 0.06
C ASN A 116 24.46 -13.68 -1.32
N GLN A 117 23.29 -13.75 -1.96
CA GLN A 117 23.16 -14.31 -3.33
C GLN A 117 23.53 -13.31 -4.43
N ASP A 118 23.61 -12.01 -4.12
CA ASP A 118 24.15 -10.99 -5.00
C ASP A 118 25.64 -10.86 -4.64
N THR A 119 26.53 -11.45 -5.44
CA THR A 119 27.98 -11.45 -5.15
C THR A 119 28.62 -10.06 -5.23
N GLY A 120 27.81 -9.01 -5.45
CA GLY A 120 28.30 -7.67 -5.73
C GLY A 120 29.21 -7.66 -6.96
N PRO A 121 29.78 -6.50 -7.32
CA PRO A 121 30.95 -6.46 -8.18
C PRO A 121 32.16 -7.00 -7.40
N ALA A 122 33.02 -7.76 -8.06
CA ALA A 122 34.29 -8.23 -7.50
C ALA A 122 35.21 -7.08 -6.99
N ASN A 123 34.95 -5.83 -7.40
CA ASN A 123 35.63 -4.63 -6.92
C ASN A 123 34.63 -3.47 -6.75
N ASN A 124 34.34 -3.10 -5.50
CA ASN A 124 33.55 -1.92 -5.15
C ASN A 124 34.38 -0.64 -5.32
N THR A 125 34.49 -0.14 -6.56
CA THR A 125 35.24 1.08 -6.87
C THR A 125 34.42 2.35 -6.60
N THR A 126 35.08 3.47 -6.27
CA THR A 126 34.43 4.79 -6.14
C THR A 126 33.70 5.18 -7.42
N ALA A 127 34.29 4.90 -8.60
CA ALA A 127 33.67 5.18 -9.89
C ALA A 127 32.33 4.47 -10.07
N LEU A 128 32.22 3.21 -9.62
CA LEU A 128 30.96 2.48 -9.63
C LEU A 128 29.93 3.14 -8.71
N ILE A 129 30.31 3.49 -7.48
CA ILE A 129 29.38 4.13 -6.53
C ILE A 129 28.88 5.47 -7.07
N ASP A 130 29.77 6.28 -7.64
CA ASP A 130 29.42 7.56 -8.28
C ASP A 130 28.43 7.35 -9.44
N GLU A 131 28.68 6.35 -10.30
CA GLU A 131 27.79 6.02 -11.41
C GLU A 131 26.41 5.56 -10.91
N VAL A 132 26.37 4.66 -9.92
CA VAL A 132 25.12 4.14 -9.36
C VAL A 132 24.33 5.24 -8.65
N GLN A 133 25.00 6.12 -7.89
CA GLN A 133 24.35 7.28 -7.27
C GLN A 133 23.78 8.23 -8.33
N LYS A 134 24.55 8.53 -9.38
CA LYS A 134 24.15 9.42 -10.48
C LYS A 134 22.97 8.87 -11.27
N THR A 135 23.00 7.57 -11.59
CA THR A 135 21.89 6.90 -12.29
C THR A 135 20.64 6.85 -11.43
N THR A 136 20.77 6.55 -10.14
CA THR A 136 19.66 6.56 -9.18
C THR A 136 19.01 7.95 -9.08
N HIS A 137 19.81 8.99 -8.95
CA HIS A 137 19.32 10.37 -8.92
C HIS A 137 18.59 10.75 -10.21
N LYS A 138 19.14 10.40 -11.37
CA LYS A 138 18.49 10.63 -12.67
C LYS A 138 17.17 9.88 -12.81
N PHE A 139 17.11 8.63 -12.35
CA PHE A 139 15.88 7.83 -12.37
C PHE A 139 14.78 8.55 -11.60
N TRP A 140 15.02 8.94 -10.34
CA TRP A 140 14.01 9.59 -9.50
C TRP A 140 13.60 10.95 -10.04
N THR A 141 14.56 11.74 -10.55
CA THR A 141 14.31 13.05 -11.14
C THR A 141 13.43 12.93 -12.40
N ARG A 142 13.75 12.00 -13.29
CA ARG A 142 12.96 11.70 -14.50
C ARG A 142 11.59 11.14 -14.15
N TRP A 143 11.51 10.30 -13.13
CA TRP A 143 10.25 9.74 -12.68
C TRP A 143 9.33 10.85 -12.20
N ILE A 144 9.76 11.64 -11.21
CA ILE A 144 8.92 12.67 -10.59
C ILE A 144 8.56 13.81 -11.56
N SER A 145 9.40 14.10 -12.57
CA SER A 145 9.10 15.14 -13.57
C SER A 145 7.86 14.86 -14.42
N GLN A 146 7.29 13.64 -14.35
CA GLN A 146 6.02 13.30 -15.01
C GLN A 146 4.78 13.79 -14.23
N SER A 147 4.95 14.21 -12.98
CA SER A 147 3.86 14.72 -12.15
C SER A 147 3.16 15.90 -12.80
N LYS A 148 1.83 15.83 -12.90
CA LYS A 148 0.97 16.91 -13.43
C LYS A 148 0.57 17.94 -12.36
N TYR A 149 1.04 17.79 -11.13
CA TYR A 149 0.68 18.68 -10.03
C TYR A 149 1.70 19.81 -9.90
N HIS A 150 1.25 21.05 -10.14
CA HIS A 150 2.02 22.28 -9.93
C HIS A 150 1.30 23.26 -8.99
N GLY A 151 0.51 22.71 -8.05
CA GLY A 151 -0.24 23.50 -7.08
C GLY A 151 0.63 23.96 -5.91
N ARG A 152 0.02 24.71 -4.98
CA ARG A 152 0.70 25.32 -3.81
C ARG A 152 1.52 24.34 -2.97
N TRP A 153 1.16 23.05 -2.93
CA TRP A 153 1.76 22.05 -2.04
C TRP A 153 2.71 21.08 -2.77
N GLU A 154 3.37 21.53 -3.85
CA GLU A 154 4.15 20.68 -4.76
C GLU A 154 5.22 19.85 -4.06
N SER A 155 5.93 20.42 -3.07
CA SER A 155 6.96 19.69 -2.31
C SER A 155 6.39 18.53 -1.49
N VAL A 156 5.24 18.74 -0.84
CA VAL A 156 4.54 17.72 -0.04
C VAL A 156 3.99 16.63 -0.95
N VAL A 157 3.33 17.01 -2.05
CA VAL A 157 2.79 16.06 -3.03
C VAL A 157 3.91 15.24 -3.67
N THR A 158 5.02 15.89 -4.04
CA THR A 158 6.22 15.24 -4.55
C THR A 158 6.75 14.19 -3.57
N ARG A 159 6.88 14.55 -2.29
CA ARG A 159 7.35 13.60 -1.26
C ARG A 159 6.40 12.41 -1.12
N SER A 160 5.09 12.65 -1.09
CA SER A 160 4.09 11.57 -1.01
C SER A 160 4.14 10.65 -2.23
N LEU A 161 4.30 11.19 -3.44
CA LEU A 161 4.43 10.40 -4.66
C LEU A 161 5.67 9.49 -4.65
N LEU A 162 6.81 10.01 -4.19
CA LEU A 162 8.04 9.21 -4.03
C LEU A 162 7.81 8.06 -3.05
N ILE A 163 7.11 8.30 -1.94
CA ILE A 163 6.76 7.26 -0.97
C ILE A 163 5.88 6.20 -1.63
N LEU A 164 4.78 6.58 -2.30
CA LEU A 164 3.89 5.62 -2.98
C LEU A 164 4.65 4.78 -4.01
N LYS A 165 5.60 5.37 -4.74
CA LYS A 165 6.47 4.63 -5.66
C LYS A 165 7.38 3.64 -4.94
N LEU A 166 7.94 4.01 -3.79
CA LEU A 166 8.75 3.11 -2.94
C LEU A 166 7.93 1.96 -2.35
N LEU A 167 6.61 2.12 -2.17
CA LEU A 167 5.70 1.05 -1.75
C LEU A 167 5.34 0.07 -2.87
N THR A 168 5.73 0.36 -4.11
CA THR A 168 5.41 -0.49 -5.27
C THR A 168 6.51 -1.53 -5.48
N TYR A 169 6.15 -2.81 -5.32
CA TYR A 169 7.01 -3.94 -5.69
C TYR A 169 7.06 -4.08 -7.21
N GLU A 170 8.09 -3.48 -7.80
CA GLU A 170 8.25 -3.35 -9.24
C GLU A 170 8.15 -4.64 -10.05
N PRO A 171 8.62 -5.81 -9.57
CA PRO A 171 8.52 -7.04 -10.35
C PRO A 171 7.08 -7.50 -10.65
N THR A 172 6.13 -7.23 -9.74
CA THR A 172 4.73 -7.65 -9.91
C THR A 172 3.78 -6.49 -10.10
N GLY A 173 4.16 -5.28 -9.68
CA GLY A 173 3.27 -4.13 -9.58
C GLY A 173 2.44 -4.11 -8.29
N ALA A 174 2.60 -5.08 -7.39
CA ALA A 174 1.93 -5.08 -6.09
C ALA A 174 2.32 -3.84 -5.28
N ILE A 175 1.36 -3.25 -4.56
CA ILE A 175 1.58 -2.03 -3.76
C ILE A 175 1.27 -2.39 -2.32
N VAL A 176 2.28 -2.31 -1.44
CA VAL A 176 2.07 -2.64 -0.01
C VAL A 176 1.44 -1.46 0.73
N ALA A 177 0.66 -1.74 1.77
CA ALA A 177 0.06 -0.69 2.59
C ALA A 177 1.12 0.13 3.35
N ALA A 178 2.11 -0.53 3.96
CA ALA A 178 3.30 0.11 4.53
C ALA A 178 4.48 -0.87 4.64
N PRO A 179 5.74 -0.40 4.63
CA PRO A 179 6.92 -1.26 4.74
C PRO A 179 7.25 -1.52 6.22
N THR A 180 6.22 -1.73 7.04
CA THR A 180 6.32 -1.81 8.50
C THR A 180 5.48 -2.96 9.04
N PHE A 181 5.90 -3.53 10.15
CA PHE A 181 5.11 -4.49 10.91
C PHE A 181 5.21 -4.19 12.40
N SER A 182 4.15 -4.51 13.14
CA SER A 182 4.10 -4.37 14.60
C SER A 182 4.37 -2.95 15.14
N LEU A 183 4.15 -1.92 14.33
CA LEU A 183 4.10 -0.56 14.84
C LEU A 183 2.73 -0.33 15.48
N PRO A 184 2.68 0.18 16.73
CA PRO A 184 1.43 0.31 17.46
C PRO A 184 0.56 1.46 16.94
N GLU A 185 -0.76 1.24 16.82
CA GLU A 185 -1.71 2.34 16.61
C GLU A 185 -1.76 3.30 17.81
N ASP A 186 -1.48 2.81 19.02
CA ASP A 186 -1.34 3.57 20.26
C ASP A 186 -0.29 2.93 21.17
N PHE A 187 0.57 3.74 21.80
CA PHE A 187 1.71 3.23 22.57
C PHE A 187 1.27 2.31 23.71
N GLY A 188 1.88 1.13 23.81
CA GLY A 188 1.49 0.09 24.78
C GLY A 188 0.20 -0.66 24.42
N GLY A 189 -0.47 -0.29 23.33
CA GLY A 189 -1.65 -0.99 22.82
C GLY A 189 -1.33 -2.32 22.14
N ALA A 190 -2.36 -3.15 21.97
CA ALA A 190 -2.27 -4.47 21.33
C ALA A 190 -2.52 -4.46 19.81
N ARG A 191 -2.85 -3.30 19.23
CA ARG A 191 -3.16 -3.12 17.80
C ARG A 191 -1.88 -2.83 17.02
N ASN A 192 -1.07 -3.87 16.88
CA ASN A 192 0.27 -3.82 16.28
C ASN A 192 0.27 -4.81 15.11
N TRP A 193 0.06 -4.30 13.89
CA TRP A 193 -0.22 -5.13 12.71
C TRP A 193 0.93 -5.15 11.71
N ASP A 194 0.99 -6.20 10.89
CA ASP A 194 1.87 -6.27 9.73
C ASP A 194 1.18 -5.66 8.51
N TYR A 195 1.79 -4.61 7.93
CA TYR A 195 1.24 -3.85 6.80
C TYR A 195 1.99 -4.09 5.49
N ARG A 196 2.93 -5.06 5.46
CA ARG A 196 3.79 -5.35 4.30
C ARG A 196 3.08 -6.11 3.16
N PHE A 197 1.75 -6.15 3.17
CA PHE A 197 0.92 -6.83 2.17
C PHE A 197 0.21 -5.83 1.27
N SER A 198 -0.20 -6.29 0.09
CA SER A 198 -0.97 -5.51 -0.86
C SER A 198 -2.46 -5.66 -0.59
N TRP A 199 -3.04 -4.70 0.14
CA TRP A 199 -4.50 -4.59 0.30
C TRP A 199 -5.13 -4.08 -0.99
N VAL A 200 -6.23 -4.72 -1.40
CA VAL A 200 -6.97 -4.34 -2.61
C VAL A 200 -7.44 -2.89 -2.52
N ARG A 201 -7.98 -2.49 -1.36
CA ARG A 201 -8.43 -1.12 -1.08
C ARG A 201 -7.31 -0.09 -1.21
N ASP A 202 -6.27 -0.23 -0.39
CA ASP A 202 -5.14 0.71 -0.29
C ASP A 202 -4.43 0.89 -1.64
N SER A 203 -4.25 -0.21 -2.37
CA SER A 203 -3.66 -0.19 -3.69
C SER A 203 -4.57 0.50 -4.72
N SER A 204 -5.89 0.30 -4.62
CA SER A 204 -6.87 0.95 -5.52
C SER A 204 -6.86 2.48 -5.36
N PHE A 205 -6.75 2.99 -4.12
CA PHE A 205 -6.55 4.42 -3.90
C PHE A 205 -5.19 4.92 -4.39
N THR A 206 -4.14 4.09 -4.30
CA THR A 206 -2.83 4.45 -4.85
C THR A 206 -2.85 4.56 -6.37
N ILE A 207 -3.54 3.65 -7.07
CA ILE A 207 -3.77 3.73 -8.52
C ILE A 207 -4.51 5.03 -8.89
N TYR A 208 -5.56 5.37 -8.13
CA TYR A 208 -6.29 6.62 -8.33
C TYR A 208 -5.32 7.81 -8.34
N ILE A 209 -4.43 7.88 -7.34
CA ILE A 209 -3.46 8.96 -7.22
C ILE A 209 -2.48 8.94 -8.40
N PHE A 210 -1.89 7.79 -8.72
CA PHE A 210 -0.95 7.66 -9.83
C PHE A 210 -1.56 8.12 -11.16
N LEU A 211 -2.75 7.65 -11.51
CA LEU A 211 -3.44 8.06 -12.73
C LEU A 211 -3.76 9.56 -12.77
N ARG A 212 -4.21 10.13 -11.64
CA ARG A 212 -4.51 11.56 -11.53
C ARG A 212 -3.26 12.41 -11.65
N MET A 213 -2.13 11.94 -11.13
CA MET A 213 -0.85 12.65 -11.15
C MET A 213 -0.05 12.40 -12.43
N GLY A 214 -0.43 11.44 -13.28
CA GLY A 214 0.18 11.20 -14.60
C GLY A 214 1.05 9.95 -14.70
N PHE A 215 1.16 9.16 -13.63
CA PHE A 215 1.95 7.93 -13.55
C PHE A 215 1.14 6.73 -14.02
N LYS A 216 1.24 6.40 -15.31
CA LYS A 216 0.43 5.33 -15.92
C LYS A 216 1.02 3.94 -15.73
N TYR A 217 2.35 3.83 -15.71
CA TYR A 217 3.01 2.52 -15.69
C TYR A 217 2.74 1.74 -14.41
N GLU A 218 2.84 2.39 -13.25
CA GLU A 218 2.55 1.77 -11.95
C GLU A 218 1.08 1.37 -11.84
N ALA A 219 0.18 2.23 -12.32
CA ALA A 219 -1.26 1.94 -12.37
C ALA A 219 -1.57 0.73 -13.27
N GLU A 220 -0.93 0.63 -14.43
CA GLU A 220 -1.09 -0.50 -15.36
C GLU A 220 -0.49 -1.79 -14.79
N ALA A 221 0.69 -1.73 -14.17
CA ALA A 221 1.32 -2.89 -13.54
C ALA A 221 0.45 -3.49 -12.43
N TYR A 222 -0.07 -2.65 -11.52
CA TYR A 222 -1.01 -3.13 -10.51
C TYR A 222 -2.32 -3.63 -11.14
N THR A 223 -2.84 -2.96 -12.17
CA THR A 223 -4.06 -3.41 -12.86
C THR A 223 -3.87 -4.82 -13.43
N SER A 224 -2.73 -5.12 -14.04
CA SER A 224 -2.37 -6.48 -14.48
C SER A 224 -2.29 -7.47 -13.31
N PHE A 225 -1.61 -7.08 -12.22
CA PHE A 225 -1.50 -7.89 -11.00
C PHE A 225 -2.86 -8.29 -10.45
N ILE A 226 -3.79 -7.35 -10.29
CA ILE A 226 -5.09 -7.61 -9.66
C ILE A 226 -6.03 -8.42 -10.57
N PHE A 227 -6.03 -8.20 -11.89
CA PHE A 227 -6.84 -9.01 -12.81
C PHE A 227 -6.43 -10.48 -12.80
N GLN A 228 -5.14 -10.76 -12.59
CA GLN A 228 -4.68 -12.13 -12.41
C GLN A 228 -5.23 -12.74 -11.11
N ARG A 229 -5.18 -12.00 -10.00
CA ARG A 229 -5.75 -12.48 -8.71
C ARG A 229 -7.25 -12.75 -8.81
N VAL A 230 -7.97 -11.92 -9.57
CA VAL A 230 -9.40 -12.12 -9.87
C VAL A 230 -9.62 -13.41 -10.65
N ALA A 231 -8.81 -13.67 -11.68
CA ALA A 231 -8.90 -14.91 -12.46
C ALA A 231 -8.59 -16.16 -11.60
N GLU A 232 -7.60 -16.08 -10.72
CA GLU A 232 -7.25 -17.15 -9.77
C GLU A 232 -8.36 -17.39 -8.75
N ALA A 233 -8.94 -16.33 -8.17
CA ALA A 233 -10.08 -16.41 -7.26
C ALA A 233 -11.30 -17.08 -7.92
N LYS A 234 -11.56 -16.74 -9.20
CA LYS A 234 -12.59 -17.39 -10.01
C LYS A 234 -12.31 -18.87 -10.23
N ALA A 235 -11.06 -19.25 -10.56
CA ALA A 235 -10.69 -20.64 -10.80
C ALA A 235 -10.95 -21.53 -9.57
N ARG A 236 -10.76 -21.00 -8.36
CA ARG A 236 -11.11 -21.68 -7.10
C ARG A 236 -12.56 -21.49 -6.63
N LYS A 237 -13.40 -20.84 -7.44
CA LYS A 237 -14.81 -20.53 -7.12
C LYS A 237 -15.01 -19.83 -5.77
N GLY A 238 -14.11 -18.91 -5.40
CA GLY A 238 -14.20 -18.20 -4.13
C GLY A 238 -14.17 -16.68 -4.29
N ALA A 239 -14.49 -15.98 -3.19
CA ALA A 239 -14.41 -14.52 -3.09
C ALA A 239 -12.97 -14.02 -3.30
N LEU A 240 -12.80 -12.81 -3.80
CA LEU A 240 -11.48 -12.18 -3.94
C LEU A 240 -10.91 -11.96 -2.53
N PRO A 241 -9.67 -12.39 -2.22
CA PRO A 241 -9.03 -12.09 -0.94
C PRO A 241 -8.81 -10.59 -0.80
N ILE A 242 -8.89 -10.08 0.43
CA ILE A 242 -8.77 -8.64 0.68
C ILE A 242 -7.34 -8.12 0.51
N MET A 243 -6.35 -9.01 0.63
CA MET A 243 -4.93 -8.68 0.54
C MET A 243 -4.12 -9.86 -0.02
N PHE A 244 -2.90 -9.56 -0.47
CA PHE A 244 -1.95 -10.53 -1.01
C PHE A 244 -0.51 -10.22 -0.57
N THR A 245 0.37 -11.22 -0.58
CA THR A 245 1.80 -10.95 -0.57
C THR A 245 2.21 -10.16 -1.83
N ILE A 246 3.41 -9.58 -1.82
CA ILE A 246 3.97 -8.92 -3.02
C ILE A 246 4.09 -9.85 -4.24
N ARG A 247 3.98 -11.17 -4.05
CA ARG A 247 3.99 -12.20 -5.11
C ARG A 247 2.61 -12.75 -5.44
N GLY A 248 1.56 -12.26 -4.78
CA GLY A 248 0.18 -12.67 -5.03
C GLY A 248 -0.30 -13.88 -4.20
N GLU A 249 0.48 -14.35 -3.24
CA GLU A 249 0.06 -15.45 -2.35
C GLU A 249 -1.00 -14.97 -1.35
N THR A 250 -1.85 -15.89 -0.90
CA THR A 250 -2.99 -15.61 0.00
C THR A 250 -2.84 -16.26 1.38
N ASP A 251 -1.82 -17.10 1.57
CA ASP A 251 -1.53 -17.71 2.87
C ASP A 251 -0.69 -16.73 3.69
N ILE A 252 -1.35 -16.06 4.64
CA ILE A 252 -0.77 -14.98 5.45
C ILE A 252 -1.10 -15.25 6.93
N PRO A 253 -0.52 -16.29 7.55
CA PRO A 253 -0.81 -16.63 8.94
C PRO A 253 -0.28 -15.54 9.88
N GLU A 254 -1.09 -15.14 10.86
CA GLU A 254 -0.68 -14.21 11.92
C GLU A 254 0.08 -14.97 13.01
N ILE A 255 1.32 -14.58 13.29
CA ILE A 255 2.22 -15.22 14.26
C ILE A 255 2.76 -14.17 15.22
N GLU A 256 2.61 -14.41 16.53
CA GLU A 256 3.19 -13.55 17.56
C GLU A 256 4.65 -13.92 17.85
N LEU A 257 5.54 -12.93 17.81
CA LEU A 257 6.97 -13.04 18.10
C LEU A 257 7.24 -12.63 19.55
N THR A 258 7.01 -13.56 20.49
CA THR A 258 7.08 -13.31 21.94
C THR A 258 8.48 -12.97 22.46
N HIS A 259 9.53 -13.25 21.66
CA HIS A 259 10.93 -12.97 21.98
C HIS A 259 11.33 -11.50 21.72
N LEU A 260 10.49 -10.71 21.04
CA LEU A 260 10.75 -9.30 20.77
C LEU A 260 10.04 -8.40 21.77
N GLU A 261 10.72 -7.34 22.23
CA GLU A 261 10.16 -6.37 23.16
C GLU A 261 9.03 -5.53 22.53
N GLY A 262 9.15 -5.27 21.23
CA GLY A 262 8.22 -4.42 20.48
C GLY A 262 8.58 -2.94 20.53
N TYR A 263 8.08 -2.16 19.56
CA TYR A 263 8.41 -0.75 19.45
C TYR A 263 7.91 0.02 20.68
N ARG A 264 8.83 0.70 21.39
CA ARG A 264 8.54 1.36 22.67
C ARG A 264 7.80 0.45 23.67
N ALA A 265 8.23 -0.81 23.77
CA ALA A 265 7.63 -1.84 24.61
C ALA A 265 6.15 -2.16 24.30
N SER A 266 5.67 -1.82 23.10
CA SER A 266 4.30 -2.13 22.68
C SER A 266 4.20 -3.58 22.22
N LYS A 267 3.36 -4.36 22.90
CA LYS A 267 3.16 -5.79 22.65
C LYS A 267 1.73 -6.11 22.24
N PRO A 268 1.53 -7.20 21.48
CA PRO A 268 2.56 -8.11 21.00
C PRO A 268 3.17 -7.64 19.69
N VAL A 269 4.30 -8.24 19.33
CA VAL A 269 4.91 -8.15 18.00
C VAL A 269 4.33 -9.28 17.16
N ARG A 270 3.75 -8.97 16.01
CA ARG A 270 3.15 -9.94 15.08
C ARG A 270 3.70 -9.79 13.66
N ILE A 271 3.86 -10.92 12.99
CA ILE A 271 4.06 -10.99 11.54
C ILE A 271 2.86 -11.67 10.90
N GLY A 272 2.56 -11.32 9.65
CA GLY A 272 1.29 -11.71 9.03
C GLY A 272 0.12 -10.90 9.57
N ASN A 273 -1.08 -11.18 9.06
CA ASN A 273 -2.25 -10.38 9.38
C ASN A 273 -3.54 -11.20 9.31
N GLY A 274 -4.23 -11.31 10.45
CA GLY A 274 -5.47 -12.06 10.57
C GLY A 274 -6.61 -11.53 9.71
N ALA A 275 -6.53 -10.27 9.23
CA ALA A 275 -7.50 -9.73 8.30
C ALA A 275 -7.52 -10.48 6.95
N ALA A 276 -6.50 -11.30 6.64
CA ALA A 276 -6.49 -12.15 5.44
C ALA A 276 -7.71 -13.08 5.36
N PHE A 277 -8.34 -13.39 6.51
CA PHE A 277 -9.55 -14.21 6.60
C PHE A 277 -10.83 -13.40 6.75
N HIS A 278 -10.76 -12.07 6.72
CA HIS A 278 -11.93 -11.21 6.84
C HIS A 278 -12.74 -11.15 5.56
N LEU A 279 -14.08 -11.09 5.71
CA LEU A 279 -14.99 -10.72 4.65
C LEU A 279 -15.16 -9.20 4.66
N GLN A 280 -14.58 -8.53 3.67
CA GLN A 280 -14.77 -7.10 3.38
C GLN A 280 -15.44 -6.99 2.03
N LEU A 281 -16.61 -6.36 2.00
CA LEU A 281 -17.37 -6.22 0.77
C LEU A 281 -17.06 -4.90 0.04
N ASP A 282 -16.49 -3.93 0.75
CA ASP A 282 -16.06 -2.65 0.22
C ASP A 282 -14.99 -2.77 -0.87
N ILE A 283 -14.10 -3.78 -0.78
CA ILE A 283 -12.99 -4.00 -1.73
C ILE A 283 -13.42 -4.01 -3.19
N TYR A 284 -14.64 -4.48 -3.46
CA TYR A 284 -15.17 -4.55 -4.81
C TYR A 284 -15.44 -3.16 -5.37
N GLY A 285 -15.92 -2.25 -4.54
CA GLY A 285 -16.14 -0.86 -4.92
C GLY A 285 -14.84 -0.13 -5.19
N GLU A 286 -13.85 -0.24 -4.30
CA GLU A 286 -12.57 0.45 -4.51
C GLU A 286 -11.87 -0.07 -5.76
N LEU A 287 -11.85 -1.40 -5.94
CA LEU A 287 -11.27 -2.02 -7.13
C LEU A 287 -11.96 -1.54 -8.41
N MET A 288 -13.29 -1.54 -8.43
CA MET A 288 -14.06 -1.15 -9.61
C MET A 288 -13.94 0.35 -9.92
N ASP A 289 -13.82 1.21 -8.90
CA ASP A 289 -13.53 2.64 -9.10
C ASP A 289 -12.12 2.85 -9.68
N GLY A 290 -11.13 2.12 -9.17
CA GLY A 290 -9.77 2.07 -9.71
C GLY A 290 -9.75 1.63 -11.18
N ILE A 291 -10.41 0.52 -11.52
CA ILE A 291 -10.50 0.00 -12.90
C ILE A 291 -11.20 1.00 -13.82
N TYR A 292 -12.29 1.62 -13.37
CA TYR A 292 -13.00 2.64 -14.15
C TYR A 292 -12.11 3.83 -14.49
N LEU A 293 -11.30 4.28 -13.53
CA LEU A 293 -10.34 5.36 -13.74
C LEU A 293 -9.16 4.93 -14.62
N SER A 294 -8.64 3.71 -14.45
CA SER A 294 -7.63 3.14 -15.35
C SER A 294 -8.11 3.16 -16.80
N ASN A 295 -9.35 2.74 -17.06
CA ASN A 295 -9.94 2.80 -18.40
C ASN A 295 -10.10 4.23 -18.93
N ARG A 296 -10.35 5.21 -18.05
CA ARG A 296 -10.55 6.62 -18.43
C ARG A 296 -9.26 7.39 -18.68
N LEU A 297 -8.23 7.17 -17.86
CA LEU A 297 -7.02 8.00 -17.79
C LEU A 297 -5.76 7.25 -18.27
N GLY A 298 -5.77 5.93 -18.19
CA GLY A 298 -4.70 5.02 -18.61
C GLY A 298 -5.06 4.26 -19.89
N LYS A 299 -4.64 3.00 -19.96
CA LYS A 299 -4.95 2.08 -21.06
C LYS A 299 -6.40 1.59 -20.97
N PRO A 300 -7.18 1.66 -22.06
CA PRO A 300 -8.53 1.10 -22.10
C PRO A 300 -8.53 -0.40 -21.80
N ILE A 301 -9.55 -0.87 -21.08
CA ILE A 301 -9.63 -2.30 -20.73
C ILE A 301 -9.87 -3.18 -21.97
N SER A 302 -9.27 -4.36 -21.96
CA SER A 302 -9.48 -5.40 -22.97
C SER A 302 -10.81 -6.13 -22.77
N TYR A 303 -11.18 -6.97 -23.75
CA TYR A 303 -12.37 -7.83 -23.61
C TYR A 303 -12.21 -8.85 -22.47
N ASP A 304 -11.04 -9.45 -22.28
CA ASP A 304 -10.80 -10.42 -21.19
C ASP A 304 -10.86 -9.74 -19.80
N GLN A 305 -10.36 -8.51 -19.70
CA GLN A 305 -10.52 -7.70 -18.49
C GLN A 305 -12.00 -7.34 -18.27
N TRP A 306 -12.74 -7.02 -19.34
CA TRP A 306 -14.19 -6.83 -19.26
C TRP A 306 -14.92 -8.07 -18.76
N LEU A 307 -14.57 -9.28 -19.22
CA LEU A 307 -15.14 -10.53 -18.70
C LEU A 307 -14.92 -10.66 -17.19
N SER A 308 -13.72 -10.30 -16.71
CA SER A 308 -13.40 -10.30 -15.27
C SER A 308 -14.23 -9.26 -14.50
N VAL A 309 -14.38 -8.04 -15.04
CA VAL A 309 -15.27 -7.01 -14.49
C VAL A 309 -16.72 -7.50 -14.39
N ARG A 310 -17.19 -8.18 -15.44
CA ARG A 310 -18.54 -8.74 -15.48
C ARG A 310 -18.73 -9.81 -14.41
N ASP A 311 -17.76 -10.70 -14.24
CA ASP A 311 -17.80 -11.73 -13.20
C ASP A 311 -17.80 -11.14 -11.79
N ILE A 312 -16.96 -10.12 -11.53
CA ILE A 312 -16.95 -9.39 -10.25
C ILE A 312 -18.33 -8.77 -9.98
N THR A 313 -18.90 -8.11 -10.97
CA THR A 313 -20.19 -7.41 -10.81
C THR A 313 -21.33 -8.38 -10.58
N ASP A 314 -21.33 -9.52 -11.28
CA ASP A 314 -22.29 -10.60 -11.06
C ASP A 314 -22.15 -11.20 -9.66
N TYR A 315 -20.92 -11.35 -9.16
CA TYR A 315 -20.68 -11.78 -7.78
C TYR A 315 -21.21 -10.76 -6.77
N VAL A 316 -20.91 -9.47 -6.95
CA VAL A 316 -21.45 -8.38 -6.12
C VAL A 316 -22.98 -8.41 -6.10
N CYS A 317 -23.63 -8.61 -7.25
CA CYS A 317 -25.09 -8.73 -7.33
C CYS A 317 -25.64 -9.92 -6.51
N SER A 318 -24.86 -10.98 -6.32
CA SER A 318 -25.27 -12.14 -5.54
C SER A 318 -25.07 -11.99 -4.03
N ILE A 319 -24.11 -11.17 -3.59
CA ILE A 319 -23.68 -11.07 -2.19
C ILE A 319 -23.98 -9.72 -1.52
N TRP A 320 -24.50 -8.72 -2.24
CA TRP A 320 -24.61 -7.35 -1.69
C TRP A 320 -25.44 -7.24 -0.40
N LYS A 321 -26.35 -8.19 -0.13
CA LYS A 321 -27.15 -8.24 1.10
C LYS A 321 -26.42 -8.85 2.30
N GLU A 322 -25.25 -9.43 2.08
CA GLU A 322 -24.44 -10.02 3.16
C GLU A 322 -23.85 -8.95 4.07
N LYS A 323 -23.54 -9.38 5.30
CA LYS A 323 -22.87 -8.58 6.32
C LYS A 323 -21.36 -8.77 6.23
N ASP A 324 -20.60 -7.74 6.56
CA ASP A 324 -19.14 -7.73 6.41
C ASP A 324 -18.45 -7.06 7.60
N MET A 325 -17.12 -6.86 7.50
CA MET A 325 -16.30 -6.25 8.55
C MET A 325 -15.81 -4.82 8.24
N SER A 326 -16.31 -4.21 7.16
CA SER A 326 -15.98 -2.85 6.73
C SER A 326 -14.51 -2.56 6.46
N ILE A 327 -14.24 -1.32 6.05
CA ILE A 327 -12.91 -0.75 5.81
C ILE A 327 -12.02 -0.79 7.04
N TRP A 328 -12.60 -0.70 8.24
CA TRP A 328 -11.85 -0.70 9.49
C TRP A 328 -11.53 -2.09 10.02
N GLU A 329 -11.93 -3.14 9.30
CA GLU A 329 -11.64 -4.54 9.62
C GLU A 329 -12.10 -4.91 11.04
N VAL A 330 -13.29 -4.41 11.39
CA VAL A 330 -13.83 -4.50 12.75
C VAL A 330 -13.91 -5.97 13.15
N ARG A 331 -13.11 -6.40 14.13
CA ARG A 331 -12.92 -7.83 14.46
C ARG A 331 -14.09 -8.45 15.23
N ASN A 332 -15.23 -7.75 15.32
CA ASN A 332 -16.40 -8.18 16.09
C ASN A 332 -17.44 -8.89 15.20
N ALA A 333 -18.71 -8.51 15.31
CA ALA A 333 -19.79 -9.09 14.53
C ALA A 333 -19.85 -8.46 13.13
N LYS A 334 -20.04 -9.30 12.11
CA LYS A 334 -20.36 -8.81 10.76
C LYS A 334 -21.65 -7.98 10.78
N GLN A 335 -21.63 -6.80 10.18
CA GLN A 335 -22.75 -5.86 10.13
C GLN A 335 -23.04 -5.37 8.70
N ASN A 336 -24.14 -4.67 8.51
CA ASN A 336 -24.41 -3.95 7.26
C ASN A 336 -23.84 -2.54 7.37
N PHE A 337 -22.53 -2.41 7.11
CA PHE A 337 -21.85 -1.11 7.16
C PHE A 337 -22.26 -0.23 5.98
N VAL A 338 -22.61 1.03 6.26
CA VAL A 338 -23.05 2.00 5.25
C VAL A 338 -21.95 2.23 4.21
N TYR A 339 -20.69 2.34 4.65
CA TYR A 339 -19.55 2.43 3.75
C TYR A 339 -19.48 1.25 2.77
N SER A 340 -19.57 0.02 3.28
CA SER A 340 -19.52 -1.19 2.44
C SER A 340 -20.66 -1.25 1.43
N LYS A 341 -21.89 -0.87 1.83
CA LYS A 341 -23.02 -0.82 0.89
C LYS A 341 -22.83 0.27 -0.18
N ILE A 342 -22.31 1.45 0.19
CA ILE A 342 -21.95 2.48 -0.79
C ILE A 342 -20.91 1.95 -1.78
N MET A 343 -19.88 1.25 -1.30
CA MET A 343 -18.83 0.72 -2.18
C MET A 343 -19.34 -0.42 -3.07
N LEU A 344 -20.26 -1.27 -2.60
CA LEU A 344 -20.95 -2.24 -3.45
C LEU A 344 -21.80 -1.57 -4.53
N TRP A 345 -22.48 -0.46 -4.21
CA TRP A 345 -23.16 0.37 -5.21
C TRP A 345 -22.18 0.90 -6.26
N VAL A 346 -21.01 1.41 -5.82
CA VAL A 346 -19.95 1.89 -6.71
C VAL A 346 -19.51 0.79 -7.65
N ALA A 347 -19.31 -0.44 -7.16
CA ALA A 347 -18.89 -1.56 -7.99
C ALA A 347 -19.84 -1.77 -9.19
N VAL A 348 -21.15 -1.78 -8.94
CA VAL A 348 -22.16 -1.98 -9.99
C VAL A 348 -22.27 -0.76 -10.91
N ASP A 349 -22.29 0.46 -10.36
CA ASP A 349 -22.35 1.70 -11.16
C ASP A 349 -21.15 1.81 -12.11
N ARG A 350 -19.93 1.53 -11.64
CA ARG A 350 -18.73 1.58 -12.49
C ARG A 350 -18.76 0.54 -13.59
N ALA A 351 -19.25 -0.67 -13.31
CA ALA A 351 -19.43 -1.71 -14.31
C ALA A 351 -20.40 -1.29 -15.43
N LEU A 352 -21.54 -0.70 -15.05
CA LEU A 352 -22.54 -0.17 -16.00
C LEU A 352 -21.94 0.94 -16.87
N ARG A 353 -21.24 1.91 -16.26
CA ARG A 353 -20.56 2.99 -17.01
C ARG A 353 -19.49 2.47 -17.96
N LEU A 354 -18.73 1.45 -17.56
CA LEU A 354 -17.77 0.78 -18.44
C LEU A 354 -18.47 0.10 -19.62
N ALA A 355 -19.53 -0.65 -19.35
CA ALA A 355 -20.32 -1.33 -20.37
C ALA A 355 -20.83 -0.35 -21.44
N GLU A 356 -21.37 0.78 -21.01
CA GLU A 356 -21.89 1.83 -21.91
C GLU A 356 -20.78 2.54 -22.66
N LYS A 357 -19.73 2.98 -21.96
CA LYS A 357 -18.65 3.78 -22.56
C LYS A 357 -17.89 3.01 -23.65
N ARG A 358 -17.81 1.69 -23.53
CA ARG A 358 -17.05 0.80 -24.43
C ARG A 358 -17.95 -0.07 -25.31
N CYS A 359 -19.27 0.06 -25.20
CA CYS A 359 -20.25 -0.79 -25.88
C CYS A 359 -20.03 -2.30 -25.64
N PHE A 360 -19.62 -2.68 -24.42
CA PHE A 360 -19.37 -4.07 -24.09
C PHE A 360 -20.67 -4.88 -23.90
N PRO A 361 -20.67 -6.19 -24.21
CA PRO A 361 -21.82 -7.05 -24.00
C PRO A 361 -22.08 -7.26 -22.51
N CYS A 362 -23.29 -6.92 -22.07
CA CYS A 362 -23.76 -7.04 -20.70
C CYS A 362 -25.15 -7.73 -20.70
N PRO A 363 -25.20 -9.07 -20.71
CA PRO A 363 -26.47 -9.81 -20.76
C PRO A 363 -27.38 -9.56 -19.55
N ARG A 364 -26.78 -9.38 -18.36
CA ARG A 364 -27.49 -9.14 -17.09
C ARG A 364 -27.68 -7.65 -16.77
N ARG A 365 -27.63 -6.77 -17.78
CA ARG A 365 -27.71 -5.31 -17.59
C ARG A 365 -28.91 -4.86 -16.75
N GLN A 366 -30.08 -5.45 -16.98
CA GLN A 366 -31.28 -5.11 -16.22
C GLN A 366 -31.19 -5.49 -14.75
N GLU A 367 -30.54 -6.61 -14.45
CA GLU A 367 -30.31 -7.01 -13.06
C GLU A 367 -29.32 -6.09 -12.38
N TRP A 368 -28.25 -5.69 -13.06
CA TRP A 368 -27.29 -4.72 -12.53
C TRP A 368 -27.95 -3.37 -12.22
N TYR A 369 -28.82 -2.89 -13.12
CA TYR A 369 -29.61 -1.69 -12.85
C TYR A 369 -30.48 -1.85 -11.60
N ARG A 370 -31.25 -2.94 -11.53
CA ARG A 370 -32.09 -3.25 -10.36
C ARG A 370 -31.29 -3.28 -9.07
N VAL A 371 -30.18 -4.02 -9.04
CA VAL A 371 -29.33 -4.15 -7.83
C VAL A 371 -28.71 -2.82 -7.43
N ARG A 372 -28.18 -2.05 -8.38
CA ARG A 372 -27.64 -0.71 -8.10
C ARG A 372 -28.71 0.17 -7.44
N ASP A 373 -29.92 0.18 -7.99
CA ASP A 373 -30.99 1.03 -7.48
C ASP A 373 -31.46 0.54 -6.10
N GLU A 374 -31.61 -0.77 -5.90
CA GLU A 374 -31.95 -1.38 -4.60
C GLU A 374 -30.92 -1.06 -3.51
N ILE A 375 -29.62 -1.12 -3.80
CA ILE A 375 -28.58 -0.76 -2.83
C ILE A 375 -28.70 0.71 -2.43
N MET A 376 -28.91 1.61 -3.41
CA MET A 376 -29.05 3.04 -3.13
C MET A 376 -30.28 3.34 -2.28
N GLU A 377 -31.44 2.78 -2.64
CA GLU A 377 -32.67 2.94 -1.87
C GLU A 377 -32.52 2.39 -0.44
N GLU A 378 -31.91 1.21 -0.28
CA GLU A 378 -31.70 0.62 1.04
C GLU A 378 -30.76 1.47 1.91
N VAL A 379 -29.66 1.98 1.37
CA VAL A 379 -28.74 2.86 2.12
C VAL A 379 -29.44 4.17 2.49
N MET A 380 -30.27 4.73 1.61
CA MET A 380 -31.02 5.96 1.89
C MET A 380 -32.10 5.76 2.95
N GLU A 381 -32.73 4.57 2.99
CA GLU A 381 -33.77 4.24 3.96
C GLU A 381 -33.19 3.85 5.32
N LYS A 382 -32.20 2.95 5.33
CA LYS A 382 -31.68 2.31 6.55
C LYS A 382 -30.37 2.92 7.04
N GLY A 383 -29.57 3.50 6.15
CA GLY A 383 -28.27 4.08 6.47
C GLY A 383 -28.32 5.55 6.94
N TYR A 384 -29.45 6.25 6.73
CA TYR A 384 -29.62 7.63 7.18
C TYR A 384 -30.57 7.70 8.38
N ASN A 385 -30.06 8.10 9.54
CA ASN A 385 -30.88 8.32 10.72
C ASN A 385 -31.45 9.75 10.70
N ARG A 386 -32.78 9.86 10.59
CA ARG A 386 -33.51 11.14 10.55
C ARG A 386 -33.48 11.91 11.86
N GLU A 387 -33.48 11.21 13.00
CA GLU A 387 -33.44 11.84 14.33
C GLU A 387 -32.03 12.38 14.62
N LEU A 388 -31.00 11.62 14.24
CA LEU A 388 -29.61 12.05 14.34
C LEU A 388 -29.25 13.13 13.29
N GLY A 389 -29.96 13.13 12.15
CA GLY A 389 -29.68 13.99 11.01
C GLY A 389 -28.38 13.64 10.27
N ALA A 390 -27.97 12.37 10.29
CA ALA A 390 -26.70 11.92 9.73
C ALA A 390 -26.75 10.48 9.21
N PHE A 391 -25.88 10.16 8.26
CA PHE A 391 -25.57 8.78 7.93
C PHE A 391 -24.83 8.10 9.10
N ILE A 392 -25.21 6.86 9.37
CA ILE A 392 -24.69 6.03 10.47
C ILE A 392 -23.55 5.13 10.00
N GLN A 393 -22.86 4.47 10.93
CA GLN A 393 -21.81 3.50 10.64
C GLN A 393 -22.38 2.22 10.02
N SER A 394 -23.38 1.62 10.65
CA SER A 394 -24.03 0.39 10.21
C SER A 394 -25.50 0.39 10.58
N TYR A 395 -26.33 -0.38 9.87
CA TYR A 395 -27.76 -0.47 10.15
C TYR A 395 -28.04 -1.00 11.56
N GLU A 396 -27.15 -1.83 12.09
CA GLU A 396 -27.21 -2.36 13.45
C GLU A 396 -26.80 -1.34 14.53
N SER A 397 -26.03 -0.30 14.16
CA SER A 397 -25.52 0.73 15.09
C SER A 397 -26.06 2.12 14.71
N ASN A 398 -27.38 2.30 14.88
CA ASN A 398 -28.13 3.46 14.38
C ASN A 398 -27.77 4.83 15.02
N GLU A 399 -26.89 4.88 16.00
CA GLU A 399 -26.42 6.13 16.63
C GLU A 399 -24.92 6.39 16.42
N MET A 400 -24.22 5.48 15.75
CA MET A 400 -22.78 5.53 15.60
C MET A 400 -22.41 6.25 14.31
N LEU A 401 -21.47 7.19 14.39
CA LEU A 401 -20.92 7.89 13.23
C LEU A 401 -19.68 7.17 12.70
N ASP A 402 -19.50 7.25 11.39
CA ASP A 402 -18.28 6.79 10.72
C ASP A 402 -17.81 7.84 9.72
N SER A 403 -16.54 8.23 9.85
CA SER A 403 -15.90 9.17 8.92
C SER A 403 -15.75 8.61 7.50
N ALA A 404 -15.75 7.28 7.33
CA ALA A 404 -15.63 6.63 6.02
C ALA A 404 -16.79 7.02 5.07
N VAL A 405 -17.97 7.37 5.61
CA VAL A 405 -19.12 7.81 4.81
C VAL A 405 -18.85 9.13 4.06
N LEU A 406 -17.84 9.91 4.46
CA LEU A 406 -17.42 11.12 3.73
C LEU A 406 -16.92 10.83 2.31
N VAL A 407 -16.69 9.57 1.94
CA VAL A 407 -16.42 9.16 0.56
C VAL A 407 -17.62 9.38 -0.37
N ALA A 408 -18.85 9.36 0.14
CA ALA A 408 -20.09 9.31 -0.65
C ALA A 408 -20.17 10.34 -1.80
N PRO A 409 -19.85 11.64 -1.60
CA PRO A 409 -19.83 12.60 -2.71
C PRO A 409 -18.67 12.40 -3.68
N LEU A 410 -17.52 11.89 -3.22
CA LEU A 410 -16.35 11.64 -4.08
C LEU A 410 -16.62 10.53 -5.08
N VAL A 411 -17.46 9.56 -4.72
CA VAL A 411 -17.86 8.45 -5.59
C VAL A 411 -19.20 8.66 -6.29
N PHE A 412 -19.79 9.86 -6.16
CA PHE A 412 -21.07 10.25 -6.75
C PHE A 412 -22.30 9.48 -6.21
N PHE A 413 -22.20 8.95 -4.99
CA PHE A 413 -23.34 8.31 -4.32
C PHE A 413 -24.36 9.34 -3.84
N VAL A 414 -23.88 10.49 -3.35
CA VAL A 414 -24.74 11.61 -2.91
C VAL A 414 -24.16 12.92 -3.44
N ALA A 415 -25.01 13.92 -3.70
CA ALA A 415 -24.53 15.24 -4.08
C ALA A 415 -23.82 15.91 -2.88
N PRO A 416 -22.71 16.67 -3.11
CA PRO A 416 -21.99 17.32 -2.03
C PRO A 416 -22.80 18.42 -1.31
N ASN A 417 -23.88 18.90 -1.93
CA ASN A 417 -24.83 19.87 -1.38
C ASN A 417 -26.15 19.24 -0.89
N ASP A 418 -26.24 17.90 -0.85
CA ASP A 418 -27.43 17.22 -0.32
C ASP A 418 -27.57 17.51 1.19
N PRO A 419 -28.76 17.92 1.68
CA PRO A 419 -28.97 18.20 3.10
C PRO A 419 -28.60 17.05 4.04
N ARG A 420 -28.77 15.80 3.61
CA ARG A 420 -28.40 14.60 4.40
C ARG A 420 -26.90 14.49 4.55
N PHE A 421 -26.15 14.78 3.48
CA PHE A 421 -24.70 14.78 3.52
C PHE A 421 -24.16 15.94 4.36
N LEU A 422 -24.72 17.15 4.19
CA LEU A 422 -24.34 18.32 4.99
C LEU A 422 -24.61 18.10 6.49
N GLY A 423 -25.75 17.52 6.85
CA GLY A 423 -26.04 17.15 8.25
C GLY A 423 -25.06 16.11 8.82
N THR A 424 -24.66 15.15 7.99
CA THR A 424 -23.62 14.16 8.35
C THR A 424 -22.26 14.85 8.59
N LEU A 425 -21.86 15.75 7.70
CA LEU A 425 -20.63 16.52 7.82
C LEU A 425 -20.65 17.40 9.08
N ASP A 426 -21.75 18.12 9.34
CA ASP A 426 -21.93 18.94 10.54
C ASP A 426 -21.85 18.12 11.83
N ARG A 427 -22.33 16.87 11.80
CA ARG A 427 -22.23 15.97 12.95
C ARG A 427 -20.80 15.49 13.15
N ILE A 428 -20.10 15.08 12.09
CA ILE A 428 -18.70 14.61 12.13
C ILE A 428 -17.76 15.74 12.57
N LEU A 429 -17.99 16.97 12.12
CA LEU A 429 -17.17 18.15 12.44
C LEU A 429 -17.27 18.61 13.91
N LYS A 430 -18.24 18.09 14.67
CA LYS A 430 -18.31 18.35 16.11
C LYS A 430 -17.16 17.64 16.85
N ALA A 431 -16.78 18.20 18.00
CA ALA A 431 -15.80 17.58 18.87
C ALA A 431 -16.31 16.25 19.45
N PRO A 432 -15.44 15.28 19.79
CA PRO A 432 -15.83 14.01 20.39
C PRO A 432 -16.71 14.15 21.64
N GLU A 433 -16.47 15.16 22.47
CA GLU A 433 -17.24 15.45 23.68
C GLU A 433 -18.68 15.88 23.36
N LYS A 434 -18.91 16.41 22.15
CA LYS A 434 -20.23 16.76 21.61
C LYS A 434 -20.81 15.65 20.74
N GLY A 435 -20.20 14.47 20.74
CA GLY A 435 -20.59 13.30 19.96
C GLY A 435 -20.27 13.39 18.47
N GLY A 436 -19.32 14.24 18.06
CA GLY A 436 -18.74 14.19 16.71
C GLY A 436 -17.43 13.39 16.68
N LEU A 437 -16.61 13.59 15.64
CA LEU A 437 -15.36 12.85 15.42
C LEU A 437 -14.15 13.77 15.21
N THR A 438 -14.29 15.09 15.28
CA THR A 438 -13.22 16.01 14.89
C THR A 438 -12.45 16.56 16.10
N SER A 439 -11.14 16.35 16.13
CA SER A 439 -10.24 16.89 17.15
C SER A 439 -9.02 17.54 16.52
N THR A 440 -8.72 18.78 16.89
CA THR A 440 -7.51 19.52 16.45
C THR A 440 -7.27 19.50 14.93
N GLY A 441 -8.33 19.59 14.12
CA GLY A 441 -8.24 19.57 12.65
C GLY A 441 -8.06 18.18 12.03
N LEU A 442 -8.11 17.11 12.83
CA LEU A 442 -8.12 15.71 12.41
C LEU A 442 -9.48 15.08 12.71
N VAL A 443 -9.79 13.96 12.06
CA VAL A 443 -11.06 13.24 12.22
C VAL A 443 -10.77 11.81 12.65
N TYR A 444 -11.39 11.36 13.74
CA TYR A 444 -11.37 9.96 14.17
C TYR A 444 -12.16 9.08 13.21
N ARG A 445 -11.73 7.83 13.04
CA ARG A 445 -12.44 6.82 12.22
C ARG A 445 -13.92 6.73 12.63
N TYR A 446 -14.13 6.47 13.91
CA TYR A 446 -15.42 6.39 14.61
C TYR A 446 -15.15 6.53 16.12
N ASN A 447 -16.19 6.55 16.96
CA ASN A 447 -16.02 6.62 18.42
C ASN A 447 -15.66 5.24 19.00
N SER A 448 -14.38 5.00 19.30
CA SER A 448 -13.89 3.72 19.84
C SER A 448 -14.38 3.41 21.27
N ALA A 449 -14.78 4.41 22.07
CA ALA A 449 -15.34 4.16 23.40
C ALA A 449 -16.75 3.57 23.35
N LYS A 450 -17.48 3.82 22.24
CA LYS A 450 -18.80 3.24 21.95
C LYS A 450 -18.72 1.99 21.07
N SER A 451 -17.56 1.73 20.47
CA SER A 451 -17.31 0.55 19.62
C SER A 451 -16.74 -0.61 20.45
N ASP A 452 -17.21 -1.82 20.19
CA ASP A 452 -16.55 -3.04 20.67
C ASP A 452 -15.57 -3.57 19.60
N ASP A 453 -14.71 -2.68 19.06
CA ASP A 453 -13.76 -3.02 18.00
C ASP A 453 -12.40 -3.45 18.57
N GLY A 454 -12.34 -4.71 19.01
CA GLY A 454 -11.07 -5.34 19.35
C GLY A 454 -10.58 -5.11 20.79
N LYS A 455 -11.48 -4.88 21.75
CA LYS A 455 -11.18 -5.31 23.12
C LYS A 455 -11.00 -6.82 23.07
N LEU A 456 -9.75 -7.29 23.01
CA LEU A 456 -9.42 -8.69 23.20
C LEU A 456 -10.06 -9.12 24.52
N LYS A 457 -11.20 -9.82 24.45
CA LYS A 457 -11.71 -10.57 25.59
C LYS A 457 -10.66 -11.65 25.82
N VAL A 458 -9.81 -11.43 26.81
CA VAL A 458 -8.98 -12.49 27.37
C VAL A 458 -9.96 -13.57 27.82
N LEU A 459 -10.00 -14.69 27.09
CA LEU A 459 -10.64 -15.91 27.55
C LEU A 459 -9.72 -16.60 28.54
#